data_AF-A0A2T2T923-F1
#
_entry.id   AF-A0A2T2T923-F1
#
_cell.length_a   1.000
_cell.length_b   1.000
_cell.length_c   1.000
_cell.angle_alpha   90.00
_cell.angle_beta   90.00
_cell.angle_gamma   90.00
#
_symmetry.space_group_name_H-M   'P 1'
#
loop_
_entity.id
_entity.type
_entity.pdbx_description
1 polymer ?
#
loop_
_entity_poly.entity_id
_entity_poly.type
_entity_poly.pdbx_seq_one_letter_code
_entity_poly.pdbx_strand_id
1 'polypeptide(L)' 'MPSDRGAHPEDAEQFDTAQHARLRAAVRDLSWLRSRGYGDGAAQKLVGDRYWLKRRQR' A
#
# COMPACT_ATOMS: atom_id res chain seq x y z
N MET A 1 15.25 13.02 24.21
CA MET A 1 14.38 12.06 23.50
C MET A 1 15.00 11.80 22.14
N PRO A 2 15.52 10.60 21.86
CA PRO A 2 16.03 10.29 20.53
C PRO A 2 14.89 10.48 19.53
N SER A 3 15.15 11.16 18.42
CA SER A 3 14.14 11.41 17.38
C SER A 3 13.83 10.11 16.65
N ASP A 4 12.65 9.53 16.90
CA ASP A 4 12.02 8.44 16.12
C ASP A 4 11.64 8.92 14.71
N ARG A 5 12.60 9.43 13.94
CA ARG A 5 12.44 9.92 12.56
C ARG A 5 13.34 9.18 11.58
N GLY A 6 13.79 7.98 11.93
CA GLY A 6 14.47 7.07 11.01
C GLY A 6 13.44 6.34 10.12
N ALA A 7 13.86 5.94 8.91
CA ALA A 7 13.08 5.01 8.09
C ALA A 7 12.83 3.73 8.90
N HIS A 8 11.62 3.18 8.78
CA HIS A 8 11.31 1.92 9.45
C HIS A 8 12.24 0.83 8.87
N PRO A 9 12.75 -0.13 9.66
CA PRO A 9 13.69 -1.14 9.17
C PRO A 9 13.15 -1.93 7.96
N GLU A 10 11.84 -2.13 7.91
CA GLU A 10 11.16 -2.80 6.79
C GLU A 10 10.93 -1.90 5.58
N ASP A 11 11.14 -0.58 5.64
CA ASP A 11 10.87 0.33 4.50
C ASP A 11 11.73 -0.06 3.29
N ALA A 12 12.98 -0.45 3.49
CA ALA A 12 13.85 -0.87 2.39
C ALA A 12 13.30 -2.11 1.66
N GLU A 13 12.64 -3.03 2.37
CA GLU A 13 12.05 -4.24 1.80
C GLU A 13 10.64 -3.97 1.23
N GLN A 14 9.85 -3.14 1.91
CA GLN A 14 8.48 -2.80 1.53
C GLN A 14 8.43 -1.84 0.33
N PHE A 15 9.51 -1.09 0.08
CA PHE A 15 9.64 -0.16 -1.04
C PHE A 15 10.76 -0.54 -2.02
N ASP A 16 11.22 -1.79 -2.03
CA ASP A 16 12.14 -2.25 -3.06
C ASP A 16 11.47 -2.23 -4.45
N THR A 17 12.30 -2.24 -5.49
CA THR A 17 11.95 -2.27 -6.91
C THR A 17 10.92 -3.34 -7.26
N ALA A 18 10.97 -4.51 -6.60
CA ALA A 18 9.96 -5.56 -6.77
C ALA A 18 8.56 -5.12 -6.25
N GLN A 19 8.52 -4.39 -5.13
CA GLN A 19 7.28 -3.85 -4.57
C GLN A 19 6.75 -2.67 -5.38
N HIS A 20 7.61 -1.89 -6.05
CA HIS A 20 7.16 -0.80 -6.92
C HIS A 20 6.21 -1.27 -8.04
N ALA A 21 6.50 -2.39 -8.69
CA ALA A 21 5.61 -2.96 -9.70
C ALA A 21 4.26 -3.35 -9.10
N ARG A 22 4.28 -3.96 -7.91
CA ARG A 22 3.11 -4.37 -7.15
C ARG A 22 2.25 -3.17 -6.73
N LEU A 23 2.87 -2.12 -6.20
CA LEU A 23 2.21 -0.89 -5.76
C LEU A 23 1.56 -0.15 -6.94
N ARG A 24 2.22 -0.07 -8.09
CA ARG A 24 1.61 0.52 -9.30
C ARG A 24 0.36 -0.24 -9.75
N ALA A 25 0.41 -1.57 -9.75
CA ALA A 25 -0.74 -2.40 -10.08
C ALA A 25 -1.88 -2.21 -9.05
N ALA A 26 -1.55 -2.18 -7.76
CA ALA A 26 -2.50 -1.92 -6.68
C ALA A 26 -3.19 -0.56 -6.83
N VAL A 27 -2.46 0.52 -7.14
CA VAL A 27 -3.05 1.85 -7.36
C VAL A 27 -3.98 1.87 -8.56
N ARG A 28 -3.61 1.22 -9.67
CA ARG A 28 -4.48 1.12 -10.86
C ARG A 28 -5.79 0.41 -10.51
N ASP A 29 -5.71 -0.72 -9.82
CA ASP A 29 -6.89 -1.51 -9.44
C ASP A 29 -7.75 -0.78 -8.39
N LEU A 30 -7.12 -0.02 -7.47
CA LEU A 30 -7.83 0.86 -6.53
C LEU A 30 -8.62 1.94 -7.25
N SER A 31 -7.99 2.65 -8.20
CA SER A 31 -8.66 3.66 -9.02
C SER A 31 -9.80 3.06 -9.84
N TRP A 32 -9.62 1.86 -10.39
CA TRP A 32 -10.66 1.14 -11.11
C TRP A 32 -11.86 0.81 -10.21
N LEU A 33 -11.64 0.27 -9.01
CA LEU A 33 -12.73 -0.02 -8.06
C LEU A 33 -13.47 1.25 -7.63
N ARG A 34 -12.75 2.34 -7.33
CA ARG A 34 -13.37 3.63 -6.98
C ARG A 34 -14.21 4.18 -8.13
N SER A 35 -13.75 4.04 -9.39
CA SER A 35 -14.53 4.44 -10.57
C SER A 35 -15.84 3.65 -10.74
N ARG A 36 -15.92 2.45 -10.14
CA ARG A 36 -17.11 1.59 -10.13
C ARG A 36 -18.05 1.88 -8.96
N GLY A 37 -17.74 2.87 -8.12
CA GLY A 37 -18.55 3.24 -6.95
C GLY A 37 -18.25 2.44 -5.69
N TYR A 38 -17.15 1.67 -5.64
CA TYR A 38 -16.72 1.06 -4.38
C TYR A 38 -16.27 2.13 -3.39
N GLY A 39 -16.75 2.03 -2.15
CA GLY A 39 -16.33 2.91 -1.06
C GLY A 39 -14.85 2.74 -0.73
N ASP A 40 -14.21 3.83 -0.30
CA ASP A 40 -12.75 3.92 -0.09
C ASP A 40 -12.20 2.82 0.81
N GLY A 41 -12.85 2.55 1.94
CA GLY A 41 -12.41 1.51 2.87
C GLY A 41 -12.51 0.09 2.30
N ALA A 42 -13.60 -0.20 1.57
CA ALA A 42 -13.80 -1.51 0.95
C ALA A 42 -12.81 -1.73 -0.21
N ALA A 43 -12.63 -0.72 -1.05
CA ALA A 43 -11.69 -0.77 -2.17
C ALA A 43 -10.24 -0.91 -1.67
N GLN A 44 -9.85 -0.16 -0.63
CA GLN A 44 -8.52 -0.25 -0.04
C GLN A 44 -8.27 -1.63 0.58
N LYS A 45 -9.25 -2.20 1.28
CA LYS A 45 -9.15 -3.54 1.86
C LYS A 45 -9.00 -4.62 0.78
N LEU A 46 -9.86 -4.61 -0.24
CA LEU A 46 -9.81 -5.56 -1.36
C LEU A 46 -8.46 -5.55 -2.08
N VAL A 47 -7.95 -4.35 -2.40
CA VAL A 47 -6.65 -4.21 -3.07
C VAL A 47 -5.52 -4.62 -2.14
N GLY A 48 -5.57 -4.22 -0.86
CA GLY A 48 -4.59 -4.62 0.14
C GLY A 48 -4.48 -6.14 0.27
N ASP A 49 -5.61 -6.83 0.39
CA ASP A 49 -5.69 -8.29 0.50
C ASP A 49 -5.21 -8.98 -0.80
N ARG A 50 -5.61 -8.49 -1.97
CA ARG A 50 -5.19 -9.04 -3.27
C ARG A 50 -3.68 -8.93 -3.48
N TYR A 51 -3.09 -7.82 -3.06
CA TYR A 51 -1.67 -7.53 -3.22
C TYR A 51 -0.90 -7.72 -1.91
N TRP A 52 -1.38 -8.51 -0.94
CA TRP A 52 -0.74 -8.76 0.37
C TRP A 52 0.05 -7.56 0.92
N LEU A 53 -0.53 -6.36 0.84
CA LEU A 53 0.14 -5.13 1.23
C LEU A 53 0.09 -5.01 2.75
N LYS A 54 1.24 -4.77 3.37
CA LYS A 54 1.29 -4.48 4.80
C LYS A 54 0.72 -3.09 5.05
N ARG A 55 -0.07 -2.96 6.12
CA ARG A 55 -0.50 -1.65 6.61
C ARG A 55 0.73 -0.96 7.20
N ARG A 56 1.11 0.19 6.62
CA ARG A 56 2.18 1.02 7.17
C ARG A 56 1.81 1.45 8.60
N GLN A 57 2.69 1.14 9.54
CA GLN A 57 2.64 1.73 10.89
C GLN A 57 3.01 3.21 10.78
N ARG A 58 2.28 4.07 11.50
CA ARG A 58 2.41 5.53 11.41
C ARG A 58 3.02 6.08 12.67
#